data_AF-J0KID1-F1
#
_entry.id   AF-J0KID1-F1
#
_cell.length_a   1.000
_cell.length_b   1.000
_cell.length_c   1.000
_cell.angle_alpha   90.00
_cell.angle_beta   90.00
_cell.angle_gamma   90.00
#
_symmetry.space_group_name_H-M   'P 1'
#
loop_
_entity.id
_entity.type
_entity.pdbx_description
1 polymer ?
#
loop_
_entity_poly.entity_id
_entity_poly.type
_entity_poly.pdbx_seq_one_letter_code
_entity_poly.pdbx_strand_id
1 'polypeptide(L)'
;MVDEQQALDSLDAAQLREVAARLLTQLRHTQALNEKLAHENALLKRMKFAAQSERYSPEQRSLLDEELNADLAAVAHEIAEFDTQVPAQGNKAQPKRQHLPANLPRREIHHEPASVCTCGC
;
A
#
# COMPACT_ATOMS: atom_id res chain seq x y z
N MET A 1 36.98 -28.72 8.66
CA MET A 1 36.38 -29.78 9.49
C MET A 1 37.44 -30.54 10.29
N VAL A 2 38.17 -31.54 9.76
CA VAL A 2 39.13 -32.33 10.57
C VAL A 2 40.31 -31.49 11.11
N ASP A 3 40.84 -30.55 10.31
CA ASP A 3 41.93 -29.64 10.74
C ASP A 3 41.51 -28.65 11.84
N GLU A 4 40.26 -28.17 11.84
CA GLU A 4 39.77 -27.21 12.84
C GLU A 4 39.52 -27.87 14.19
N GLN A 5 39.07 -29.13 14.20
CA GLN A 5 38.87 -29.90 15.42
C GLN A 5 40.19 -30.27 16.09
N GLN A 6 41.21 -30.67 15.32
CA GLN A 6 42.55 -30.92 15.87
C GLN A 6 43.21 -29.64 16.42
N ALA A 7 42.94 -28.48 15.82
CA ALA A 7 43.42 -27.20 16.33
C ALA A 7 42.76 -26.82 17.66
N LEU A 8 41.45 -27.09 17.83
CA LEU A 8 40.72 -26.82 19.07
C LEU A 8 41.21 -27.67 20.25
N ASP A 9 41.54 -28.93 20.00
CA ASP A 9 42.04 -29.87 21.01
C ASP A 9 43.41 -29.47 21.59
N SER A 10 44.16 -28.60 20.88
CA SER A 10 45.46 -28.08 21.31
C SER A 10 45.40 -26.80 22.15
N LEU A 11 44.22 -26.18 22.28
CA LEU A 11 44.04 -24.89 22.96
C LEU A 11 43.80 -25.07 24.47
N ASP A 12 44.29 -24.11 25.26
CA ASP A 12 44.01 -24.06 26.69
C ASP A 12 42.62 -23.46 27.01
N ALA A 13 42.23 -23.53 28.29
CA ALA A 13 40.92 -23.06 28.73
C ALA A 13 40.71 -21.54 28.57
N ALA A 14 41.77 -20.72 28.56
CA ALA A 14 41.64 -19.27 28.34
C ALA A 14 41.43 -18.98 26.85
N GLN A 15 42.22 -19.63 25.99
CA GLN A 15 42.13 -19.54 24.53
C GLN A 15 40.77 -20.03 24.02
N LEU A 16 40.24 -21.13 24.57
CA LEU A 16 38.91 -21.63 24.23
C LEU A 16 37.80 -20.64 24.60
N ARG A 17 37.91 -19.93 25.74
CA ARG A 17 36.94 -18.89 26.11
C ARG A 17 36.98 -17.70 25.17
N GLU A 18 38.16 -17.30 24.73
CA GLU A 18 38.33 -16.21 23.74
C GLU A 18 37.70 -16.58 22.39
N VAL A 19 37.99 -17.79 21.89
CA VAL A 19 37.39 -18.30 20.65
C VAL A 19 35.87 -18.39 20.78
N ALA A 20 35.35 -18.92 21.90
CA ALA A 20 33.92 -18.98 22.15
C ALA A 20 33.25 -17.60 22.17
N ALA A 21 33.86 -16.61 22.82
CA ALA A 21 33.35 -15.24 22.85
C ALA A 21 33.30 -14.60 21.45
N ARG A 22 34.35 -14.82 20.64
CA ARG A 22 34.41 -14.37 19.25
C ARG A 22 33.33 -15.04 18.40
N LEU A 23 33.18 -16.35 18.51
CA LEU A 23 32.17 -17.11 17.77
C LEU A 23 30.74 -16.70 18.15
N LEU A 24 30.46 -16.48 19.44
CA LEU A 24 29.15 -15.98 19.89
C LEU A 24 28.83 -14.61 19.29
N THR A 25 29.83 -13.73 19.21
CA THR A 25 29.68 -12.40 18.60
C THR A 25 29.41 -12.50 17.10
N GLN A 26 30.18 -13.34 16.40
CA GLN A 26 29.99 -13.59 14.97
C GLN A 26 28.63 -14.23 14.67
N LEU A 27 28.20 -15.19 15.50
CA LEU A 27 26.93 -15.89 15.36
C LEU A 27 25.75 -14.91 15.53
N ARG A 28 25.79 -14.03 16.54
CA ARG A 28 24.78 -12.97 16.70
C ARG A 28 24.73 -12.03 15.50
N HIS A 29 25.90 -11.63 14.99
CA HIS A 29 25.98 -10.76 13.82
C HIS A 29 25.41 -11.42 12.56
N THR A 30 25.78 -12.66 12.28
CA THR A 30 25.28 -13.39 11.11
C THR A 30 23.80 -13.71 11.21
N GLN A 31 23.28 -14.02 12.39
CA GLN A 31 21.84 -14.16 12.63
C GLN A 31 21.08 -12.87 12.30
N ALA A 32 21.53 -11.73 12.83
CA ALA A 32 20.89 -10.44 12.56
C ALA A 32 20.93 -10.07 11.06
N LEU A 33 22.04 -10.37 10.37
CA LEU A 33 22.12 -10.17 8.91
C LEU A 33 21.17 -11.10 8.15
N ASN A 34 21.07 -12.37 8.53
CA ASN A 34 20.15 -13.31 7.90
C ASN A 34 18.69 -12.89 8.09
N GLU A 35 18.31 -12.45 9.28
CA GLU A 35 16.97 -11.93 9.56
C GLU A 35 16.65 -10.71 8.71
N LYS A 36 17.60 -9.76 8.62
CA LYS A 36 17.47 -8.57 7.77
C LYS A 36 17.28 -8.97 6.30
N LEU A 37 18.16 -9.81 5.77
CA LEU A 37 18.10 -10.24 4.37
C LEU A 37 16.83 -11.02 4.07
N ALA A 38 16.36 -11.86 5.00
CA ALA A 38 15.10 -12.59 4.86
C ALA A 38 13.90 -11.62 4.77
N HIS A 39 13.88 -10.59 5.62
CA HIS A 39 12.84 -9.55 5.58
C HIS A 39 12.86 -8.77 4.25
N GLU A 40 14.04 -8.30 3.82
CA GLU A 40 14.20 -7.61 2.54
C GLU A 40 13.78 -8.49 1.36
N ASN A 41 14.16 -9.77 1.36
CA ASN A 41 13.77 -10.72 0.31
C ASN A 41 12.25 -10.90 0.25
N ALA A 42 11.58 -10.99 1.40
CA ALA A 42 10.13 -11.09 1.48
C ALA A 42 9.44 -9.84 0.92
N LEU A 43 9.95 -8.64 1.26
CA LEU A 43 9.43 -7.37 0.73
C LEU A 43 9.58 -7.29 -0.78
N LEU A 44 10.77 -7.62 -1.30
CA LEU A 44 11.05 -7.63 -2.74
C LEU A 44 10.18 -8.65 -3.49
N LYS A 45 9.98 -9.85 -2.92
CA LYS A 45 9.07 -10.85 -3.47
C LYS A 45 7.63 -10.34 -3.52
N ARG A 46 7.16 -9.69 -2.45
CA ARG A 46 5.83 -9.08 -2.45
C ARG A 46 5.72 -8.01 -3.54
N MET A 47 6.67 -7.10 -3.66
CA MET A 47 6.62 -6.07 -4.71
C MET A 47 6.64 -6.69 -6.12
N LYS A 48 7.53 -7.66 -6.35
CA LYS A 48 7.69 -8.31 -7.65
C LYS A 48 6.48 -9.15 -8.05
N PHE A 49 5.95 -9.95 -7.12
CA PHE A 49 4.92 -10.93 -7.40
C PHE A 49 3.50 -10.43 -7.11
N ALA A 50 3.29 -9.50 -6.18
CA ALA A 50 1.97 -8.88 -5.98
C ALA A 50 1.60 -7.97 -7.16
N ALA A 51 2.56 -7.19 -7.68
CA ALA A 51 2.36 -6.46 -8.95
C ALA A 51 2.18 -7.40 -10.15
N GLN A 52 2.66 -8.64 -10.06
CA GLN A 52 2.37 -9.68 -11.07
C GLN A 52 1.02 -10.38 -10.84
N SER A 53 0.52 -10.49 -9.61
CA SER A 53 -0.82 -11.02 -9.31
C SER A 53 -1.94 -10.02 -9.64
N GLU A 54 -1.60 -8.73 -9.81
CA GLU A 54 -2.46 -7.71 -10.43
C GLU A 54 -2.37 -7.70 -11.97
N ARG A 55 -1.67 -8.66 -12.59
CA ARG A 55 -1.75 -8.81 -14.05
C ARG A 55 -3.15 -9.33 -14.41
N TYR A 56 -4.03 -8.40 -14.70
CA TYR A 56 -5.23 -8.63 -15.50
C TYR A 56 -4.90 -9.55 -16.67
N SER A 57 -5.77 -10.53 -16.93
CA SER A 57 -5.69 -11.31 -18.16
C SER A 57 -5.73 -10.36 -19.37
N PRO A 58 -5.23 -10.75 -20.55
CA PRO A 58 -5.30 -9.91 -21.75
C PRO A 58 -6.71 -9.34 -22.00
N GLU A 59 -7.73 -10.14 -21.73
CA GLU A 59 -9.15 -9.76 -21.86
C GLU A 59 -9.56 -8.73 -20.80
N GLN A 60 -9.17 -8.92 -19.54
CA GLN A 60 -9.45 -7.96 -18.47
C GLN A 60 -8.75 -6.61 -18.72
N ARG A 61 -7.54 -6.61 -19.31
CA ARG A 61 -6.87 -5.37 -19.71
C ARG A 61 -7.61 -4.67 -20.84
N SER A 62 -8.04 -5.41 -21.86
CA SER A 62 -8.83 -4.85 -22.96
C SER A 62 -10.10 -4.18 -22.44
N LEU A 63 -10.83 -4.86 -21.56
CA LEU A 63 -12.05 -4.32 -20.96
C LEU A 63 -11.79 -3.03 -20.16
N LEU A 64 -10.72 -3.00 -19.36
CA LEU A 64 -10.34 -1.80 -18.61
C LEU A 64 -9.89 -0.66 -19.50
N ASP A 65 -9.13 -0.95 -20.57
CA ASP A 65 -8.71 0.06 -21.54
C ASP A 65 -9.92 0.63 -22.29
N GLU A 66 -10.91 -0.20 -22.63
CA GLU A 66 -12.18 0.23 -23.25
C GLU A 66 -13.01 1.13 -22.30
N GLU A 67 -13.15 0.74 -21.02
CA GLU A 67 -13.83 1.55 -20.00
C GLU A 67 -13.12 2.89 -19.76
N LEU A 68 -11.79 2.88 -19.63
CA LEU A 68 -11.01 4.11 -19.45
C LEU A 68 -11.13 5.05 -20.66
N ASN A 69 -11.13 4.51 -21.87
CA ASN A 69 -11.32 5.32 -23.08
C ASN A 69 -12.73 5.93 -23.15
N ALA A 70 -13.76 5.21 -22.73
CA ALA A 70 -15.11 5.73 -22.64
C ALA A 70 -15.22 6.88 -21.62
N ASP A 71 -14.65 6.72 -20.42
CA ASP A 71 -14.65 7.75 -19.39
C ASP A 71 -13.87 8.99 -19.81
N LEU A 72 -12.69 8.82 -20.43
CA LEU A 72 -11.91 9.93 -20.97
C LEU A 72 -12.67 10.70 -22.06
N ALA A 73 -13.40 9.99 -22.93
CA ALA A 73 -14.23 10.62 -23.95
C ALA A 73 -15.40 11.41 -23.33
N ALA A 74 -16.03 10.89 -22.28
CA ALA A 74 -17.10 11.58 -21.55
C ALA A 74 -16.58 12.88 -20.92
N VAL A 75 -15.44 12.83 -20.23
CA VAL A 75 -14.81 14.03 -19.65
C VAL A 75 -14.44 15.06 -20.71
N ALA A 76 -13.89 14.61 -21.85
CA ALA A 76 -13.57 15.51 -22.96
C ALA A 76 -14.83 16.21 -23.52
N HIS A 77 -15.96 15.49 -23.59
CA HIS A 77 -17.24 16.07 -23.99
C HIS A 77 -17.72 17.13 -23.00
N GLU A 78 -17.69 16.83 -21.70
CA GLU A 78 -18.07 17.78 -20.65
C GLU A 78 -17.22 19.06 -20.69
N ILE A 79 -15.90 18.94 -20.91
CA ILE A 79 -15.00 20.09 -21.07
C ILE A 79 -15.40 20.92 -22.29
N ALA A 80 -15.66 20.29 -23.43
CA ALA A 80 -16.06 20.99 -24.65
C ALA A 80 -17.41 21.71 -24.50
N GLU A 81 -18.39 21.07 -23.84
CA GLU A 81 -19.66 21.72 -23.50
C GLU A 81 -19.46 22.90 -22.57
N PHE A 82 -18.59 22.77 -21.56
CA PHE A 82 -18.29 23.86 -20.65
C PHE A 82 -17.63 25.05 -21.38
N ASP A 83 -16.65 24.79 -22.25
CA ASP A 83 -15.95 25.84 -23.01
C ASP A 83 -16.87 26.57 -24.00
N THR A 84 -17.85 25.87 -24.59
CA THR A 84 -18.86 26.51 -25.47
C THR A 84 -19.89 27.34 -24.70
N GLN A 85 -20.10 27.05 -23.41
CA GLN A 85 -21.05 27.76 -22.54
C GLN A 85 -20.43 28.98 -21.84
N VAL A 86 -19.11 29.18 -21.88
CA VAL A 86 -18.44 30.35 -21.29
C VAL A 86 -18.29 31.46 -22.34
N PRO A 87 -19.13 32.51 -22.33
CA PRO A 87 -18.82 33.72 -23.11
C PRO A 87 -17.52 34.35 -22.60
N ALA A 88 -16.72 34.93 -23.51
CA ALA A 88 -15.44 35.56 -23.21
C ALA A 88 -15.56 36.48 -21.97
N GLN A 89 -14.93 36.06 -20.86
CA GLN A 89 -15.19 36.62 -19.54
C GLN A 89 -14.71 38.07 -19.43
N GLY A 90 -15.65 39.01 -19.44
CA GLY A 90 -15.44 40.34 -18.85
C GLY A 90 -15.17 40.22 -17.35
N ASN A 91 -14.17 40.99 -16.88
CA ASN A 91 -13.71 41.20 -15.49
C ASN A 91 -14.19 40.20 -14.43
N LYS A 92 -13.33 39.22 -14.11
CA LYS A 92 -13.51 38.21 -13.06
C LYS A 92 -13.80 38.88 -11.71
N ALA A 93 -15.04 38.77 -11.23
CA ALA A 93 -15.42 39.19 -9.89
C ALA A 93 -14.79 38.25 -8.84
N GLN A 94 -14.24 38.81 -7.77
CA GLN A 94 -13.69 38.03 -6.65
C GLN A 94 -14.77 37.13 -6.03
N PRO A 95 -14.51 35.82 -5.84
CA PRO A 95 -15.48 34.92 -5.26
C PRO A 95 -15.69 35.25 -3.77
N LYS A 96 -16.85 35.83 -3.45
CA LYS A 96 -17.34 35.96 -2.07
C LYS A 96 -18.24 34.77 -1.76
N ARG A 97 -17.96 34.10 -0.63
CA ARG A 97 -18.84 33.03 -0.12
C ARG A 97 -20.19 33.65 0.24
N GLN A 98 -21.26 33.11 -0.33
CA GLN A 98 -22.61 33.48 0.10
C GLN A 98 -22.82 33.01 1.53
N HIS A 99 -23.51 33.81 2.35
CA HIS A 99 -23.83 33.42 3.72
C HIS A 99 -24.77 32.20 3.70
N LEU A 100 -24.50 31.24 4.59
CA LEU A 100 -25.33 30.05 4.71
C LEU A 100 -26.76 30.46 5.13
N PRO A 101 -27.81 30.00 4.43
CA PRO A 101 -29.19 30.32 4.80
C PRO A 101 -29.51 29.88 6.23
N ALA A 102 -30.27 30.69 6.96
CA ALA A 102 -30.58 30.45 8.38
C ALA A 102 -31.32 29.13 8.63
N ASN A 103 -32.10 28.67 7.65
CA ASN A 103 -32.83 27.42 7.71
C ASN A 103 -32.50 26.58 6.48
N LEU A 104 -31.66 25.56 6.66
CA LEU A 104 -31.55 24.49 5.68
C LEU A 104 -32.66 23.46 5.96
N PRO A 105 -33.38 23.00 4.93
CA PRO A 105 -34.35 21.94 5.11
C PRO A 105 -33.59 20.68 5.57
N ARG A 106 -33.85 20.25 6.81
CA ARG A 106 -33.38 18.96 7.30
C ARG A 106 -34.34 17.88 6.82
N ARG A 107 -33.78 16.85 6.20
CA ARG A 107 -34.49 15.61 5.96
C ARG A 107 -33.97 14.59 6.96
N GLU A 108 -34.84 14.18 7.88
CA GLU A 108 -34.57 13.04 8.74
C GLU A 108 -34.88 11.76 7.96
N ILE A 109 -33.95 10.81 7.96
CA ILE A 109 -34.13 9.49 7.38
C ILE A 109 -33.99 8.50 8.52
N HIS A 110 -35.13 7.98 8.97
CA HIS A 110 -35.18 6.93 9.98
C HIS A 110 -35.20 5.58 9.26
N HIS A 111 -34.18 4.76 9.51
CA HIS A 111 -34.11 3.40 9.01
C HIS A 111 -34.49 2.44 10.15
N GLU A 112 -35.67 1.84 10.09
CA GLU A 112 -36.00 0.68 10.93
C GLU A 112 -35.73 -0.61 10.16
N PRO A 113 -35.07 -1.61 10.79
CA PRO A 113 -34.95 -2.93 10.19
C PRO A 113 -36.32 -3.59 10.11
N ALA A 114 -36.63 -4.24 8.99
CA ALA A 114 -37.91 -4.93 8.76
C ALA A 114 -38.22 -6.03 9.80
N SER A 115 -37.19 -6.49 10.52
CA SER A 115 -37.31 -7.33 11.71
C SER A 115 -36.18 -7.01 12.67
N VAL A 116 -36.51 -6.68 13.91
CA VAL A 116 -35.55 -6.72 15.01
C VAL A 116 -35.40 -8.21 15.37
N CYS A 117 -34.21 -8.80 15.22
CA CYS A 117 -34.03 -10.19 15.62
C CYS A 117 -34.33 -10.32 17.11
N THR A 118 -35.28 -11.17 17.48
CA THR A 118 -35.53 -11.53 18.89
C THR A 118 -34.43 -12.41 19.49
N CYS A 119 -33.40 -12.74 18.71
CA CYS A 119 -32.28 -13.57 19.13
C CYS A 119 -31.19 -12.83 19.94
N GLY A 120 -31.25 -11.49 20.03
CA GLY A 120 -30.35 -10.72 20.90
C GLY A 120 -28.86 -10.74 20.51
N CYS A 121 -28.56 -10.78 19.20
CA CYS A 121 -27.21 -10.53 18.68
C CYS A 121 -27.01 -9.04 18.37
#